data_AF-A0A957YM64-F1
#
_entry.id   AF-A0A957YM64-F1
#
_cell.length_a   1.000
_cell.length_b   1.000
_cell.length_c   1.000
_cell.angle_alpha   90.00
_cell.angle_beta   90.00
_cell.angle_gamma   90.00
#
_symmetry.space_group_name_H-M   'P 1'
#
loop_
_entity.id
_entity.type
_entity.pdbx_description
1 polymer ?
#
loop_
_entity_poly.entity_id
_entity_poly.type
_entity_poly.pdbx_seq_one_letter_code
_entity_poly.pdbx_strand_id
1 'polypeptide(L)'
;HFRGGLGAPQIGRIISTLNDTLISRLVQLAEEELGPPPMPYAWIVFGSEGRSEQALLTDQDNALVYAEPSDAARDYFASLAAFVVDRLVAAGFPPCPGGYMATNWCMPLGEWQDLFAGWIARPEPQALMEAGIFFDFRRVHGDLSLEPLERQLADAHANGIFLAYMAQAANTFAPPLGFFNRIRSEDGFVDLKKGGIAPVVGLARALALA
;
A
#
# COMPACT_ATOMS: atom_id res chain seq x y z
N HIS A 1 0.85 9.74 36.06
CA HIS A 1 2.05 10.12 35.30
C HIS A 1 2.54 8.92 34.50
N PHE A 2 2.27 8.84 33.19
CA PHE A 2 2.90 7.87 32.30
C PHE A 2 4.05 8.57 31.58
N ARG A 3 5.28 8.38 32.07
CA ARG A 3 6.53 8.82 31.42
C ARG A 3 7.15 7.63 30.69
N GLY A 4 6.75 7.41 29.44
CA GLY A 4 7.24 6.30 28.62
C GLY A 4 6.85 6.47 27.16
N GLY A 5 7.04 7.67 26.61
CA GLY A 5 6.73 7.95 25.21
C GLY A 5 7.72 7.23 24.29
N LEU A 6 7.21 6.44 23.34
CA LEU A 6 7.98 5.93 22.21
C LEU A 6 8.22 7.08 21.22
N GLY A 7 9.37 7.08 20.55
CA GLY A 7 9.65 8.06 19.50
C GLY A 7 8.68 7.88 18.32
N ALA A 8 8.33 8.97 17.63
CA ALA A 8 7.42 8.94 16.47
C ALA A 8 7.77 7.86 15.41
N PRO A 9 9.05 7.61 15.07
CA PRO A 9 9.41 6.52 14.15
C PRO A 9 9.10 5.11 14.68
N GLN A 10 9.21 4.90 16.00
CA GLN A 10 8.90 3.60 16.62
C GLN A 10 7.39 3.34 16.64
N ILE A 11 6.59 4.40 16.80
CA ILE A 11 5.12 4.32 16.74
C ILE A 11 4.67 4.00 15.32
N GLY A 12 5.23 4.67 14.30
CA GLY A 12 4.91 4.40 12.89
C GLY A 12 5.14 2.94 12.50
N ARG A 13 6.30 2.38 12.85
CA ARG A 13 6.62 0.98 12.55
C ARG A 13 5.66 -0.02 13.20
N ILE A 14 5.22 0.24 14.44
CA ILE A 14 4.25 -0.61 15.13
C ILE A 14 2.91 -0.61 14.38
N ILE A 15 2.45 0.57 13.96
CA ILE A 15 1.21 0.73 13.21
C ILE A 15 1.31 0.02 11.85
N SER A 16 2.45 0.14 11.17
CA SER A 16 2.70 -0.58 9.91
C SER A 16 2.61 -2.08 10.06
N THR A 17 3.27 -2.65 11.07
CA THR A 17 3.21 -4.10 11.33
C THR A 17 1.78 -4.55 11.64
N LEU A 18 1.00 -3.74 12.35
CA LEU A 18 -0.39 -4.05 12.67
C LEU A 18 -1.27 -3.99 11.43
N ASN A 19 -1.10 -2.99 10.57
CA ASN A 19 -1.83 -2.88 9.32
C ASN A 19 -1.51 -4.06 8.39
N ASP A 20 -0.23 -4.42 8.26
CA ASP A 20 0.18 -5.60 7.49
C ASP A 20 -0.46 -6.88 8.02
N THR A 21 -0.52 -7.03 9.34
CA THR A 21 -1.13 -8.18 9.99
C THR A 21 -2.63 -8.23 9.72
N LEU A 22 -3.31 -7.09 9.79
CA LEU A 22 -4.73 -6.96 9.46
C LEU A 22 -5.00 -7.32 8.01
N ILE A 23 -4.28 -6.70 7.07
CA ILE A 23 -4.42 -6.95 5.64
C ILE A 23 -4.19 -8.43 5.37
N SER A 24 -3.10 -9.01 5.89
CA SER A 24 -2.81 -10.43 5.74
C SER A 24 -3.91 -11.32 6.28
N ARG A 25 -4.52 -10.96 7.42
CA ARG A 25 -5.62 -11.75 7.99
C ARG A 25 -6.91 -11.60 7.18
N LEU A 26 -7.21 -10.40 6.67
CA LEU A 26 -8.37 -10.19 5.79
C LEU A 26 -8.22 -10.94 4.48
N VAL A 27 -7.01 -11.00 3.93
CA VAL A 27 -6.70 -11.79 2.74
C VAL A 27 -6.90 -13.29 3.02
N GLN A 28 -6.42 -13.81 4.15
CA GLN A 28 -6.69 -15.20 4.56
C GLN A 28 -8.18 -15.49 4.71
N LEU A 29 -8.95 -14.58 5.33
CA LEU A 29 -10.40 -14.71 5.45
C LEU A 29 -11.09 -14.71 4.08
N ALA A 30 -10.58 -13.93 3.12
CA ALA A 30 -11.08 -13.96 1.74
C ALA A 30 -10.82 -15.32 1.08
N GLU A 31 -9.63 -15.92 1.28
CA GLU A 31 -9.31 -17.26 0.77
C GLU A 31 -10.13 -18.36 1.46
N GLU A 32 -10.44 -18.21 2.75
CA GLU A 32 -11.35 -19.12 3.48
C GLU A 32 -12.77 -19.09 2.89
N GLU A 33 -13.26 -17.90 2.49
CA GLU A 33 -14.60 -17.69 1.90
C GLU A 33 -14.68 -18.09 0.42
N LEU A 34 -13.69 -17.70 -0.39
CA LEU A 34 -13.68 -17.86 -1.85
C LEU A 34 -13.12 -19.23 -2.29
N GLY A 35 -12.41 -19.93 -1.39
CA GLY A 35 -11.58 -21.09 -1.73
C GLY A 35 -10.15 -20.70 -2.05
N PRO A 36 -9.26 -21.67 -2.32
CA PRO A 36 -7.84 -21.40 -2.56
C PRO A 36 -7.63 -20.56 -3.83
N PRO A 37 -6.60 -19.69 -3.87
CA PRO A 37 -6.29 -18.91 -5.05
C PRO A 37 -5.93 -19.82 -6.24
N PRO A 38 -6.35 -19.47 -7.47
CA PRO A 38 -6.12 -20.31 -8.65
C PRO A 38 -4.65 -20.33 -9.08
N MET A 39 -3.83 -19.41 -8.58
CA MET A 39 -2.40 -19.28 -8.88
C MET A 39 -1.69 -18.41 -7.83
N PRO A 40 -0.35 -18.40 -7.81
CA PRO A 40 0.41 -17.47 -6.98
C PRO A 40 0.03 -16.01 -7.26
N TYR A 41 -0.05 -15.23 -6.19
CA TYR A 41 -0.29 -13.79 -6.25
C TYR A 41 0.47 -13.07 -5.14
N ALA A 42 0.49 -11.75 -5.19
CA ALA A 42 1.01 -10.88 -4.17
C ALA A 42 0.03 -9.72 -3.94
N TRP A 43 -0.38 -9.55 -2.68
CA TRP A 43 -0.98 -8.31 -2.21
C TRP A 43 0.15 -7.35 -1.87
N ILE A 44 0.19 -6.22 -2.56
CA ILE A 44 1.20 -5.18 -2.35
C ILE A 44 0.57 -3.92 -1.79
N VAL A 45 1.35 -3.19 -1.01
CA VAL A 45 1.06 -1.82 -0.57
C VAL A 45 2.18 -0.92 -1.06
N PHE A 46 1.92 0.37 -1.19
CA PHE A 46 2.90 1.34 -1.69
C PHE A 46 2.74 2.70 -0.99
N GLY A 47 3.48 3.71 -1.44
CA GLY A 47 3.51 5.01 -0.77
C GLY A 47 3.99 4.91 0.69
N SER A 48 3.32 5.62 1.61
CA SER A 48 3.70 5.62 3.03
C SER A 48 3.54 4.25 3.70
N GLU A 49 2.64 3.39 3.18
CA GLU A 49 2.46 2.00 3.62
C GLU A 49 3.60 1.10 3.14
N GLY A 50 4.07 1.35 1.92
CA GLY A 50 5.27 0.72 1.36
C GLY A 50 6.53 1.04 2.18
N ARG A 51 6.72 2.32 2.52
CA ARG A 51 7.88 2.81 3.29
C ARG A 51 7.82 2.53 4.80
N SER A 52 6.75 1.92 5.30
CA SER A 52 6.55 1.69 6.75
C SER A 52 6.57 2.97 7.60
N GLU A 53 6.07 4.08 7.03
CA GLU A 53 6.03 5.41 7.66
C GLU A 53 4.61 5.76 8.16
N GLN A 54 3.75 4.76 8.37
CA GLN A 54 2.31 4.95 8.57
C GLN A 54 1.99 5.78 9.82
N ALA A 55 1.07 6.73 9.62
CA ALA A 55 0.38 7.43 10.69
C ALA A 55 -0.84 6.63 11.20
N LEU A 56 -1.52 7.14 12.22
CA LEU A 56 -2.48 6.38 13.03
C LEU A 56 -3.84 6.08 12.39
N LEU A 57 -4.08 6.64 11.21
CA LEU A 57 -5.13 6.29 10.26
C LEU A 57 -4.62 6.70 8.88
N THR A 58 -4.28 5.73 8.05
CA THR A 58 -3.91 5.98 6.65
C THR A 58 -5.04 5.55 5.73
N ASP A 59 -5.15 6.27 4.62
CA ASP A 59 -5.82 5.87 3.41
C ASP A 59 -5.21 4.56 2.88
N GLN A 60 -6.04 3.76 2.22
CA GLN A 60 -5.64 2.47 1.66
C GLN A 60 -4.86 2.66 0.35
N ASP A 61 -3.57 2.30 0.31
CA ASP A 61 -2.74 2.32 -0.89
C ASP A 61 -2.28 0.90 -1.23
N ASN A 62 -3.10 0.16 -1.99
CA ASN A 62 -2.87 -1.25 -2.25
C ASN A 62 -3.13 -1.66 -3.71
N ALA A 63 -2.51 -2.77 -4.10
CA ALA A 63 -2.70 -3.43 -5.39
C ALA A 63 -2.54 -4.95 -5.26
N LEU A 64 -2.99 -5.66 -6.29
CA LEU A 64 -2.87 -7.11 -6.40
C LEU A 64 -2.17 -7.47 -7.71
N VAL A 65 -1.13 -8.29 -7.58
CA VAL A 65 -0.35 -8.84 -8.70
C VAL A 65 -0.58 -10.35 -8.72
N TYR A 66 -1.00 -10.93 -9.84
CA TYR A 66 -1.12 -12.39 -9.98
C TYR A 66 -0.25 -12.94 -11.10
N ALA A 67 0.07 -14.23 -11.05
CA ALA A 67 1.11 -14.81 -11.91
C ALA A 67 0.83 -14.63 -13.41
N GLU A 68 -0.34 -15.06 -13.88
CA GLU A 68 -0.66 -15.17 -15.31
C GLU A 68 -2.10 -14.77 -15.61
N PRO A 69 -2.40 -14.22 -16.81
CA PRO A 69 -3.75 -13.87 -17.19
C PRO A 69 -4.64 -15.12 -17.37
N SER A 70 -5.76 -15.17 -16.67
CA SER A 70 -6.87 -16.08 -16.97
C SER A 70 -8.19 -15.48 -16.49
N ASP A 71 -9.31 -15.88 -17.08
CA ASP A 71 -10.63 -15.37 -16.67
C ASP A 71 -10.98 -15.80 -15.25
N ALA A 72 -10.66 -17.05 -14.89
CA ALA A 72 -10.82 -17.55 -13.52
C ALA A 72 -9.97 -16.75 -12.51
N ALA A 73 -8.72 -16.40 -12.86
CA ALA A 73 -7.89 -15.55 -12.01
C ALA A 73 -8.47 -14.13 -11.89
N ARG A 74 -8.91 -13.52 -13.00
CA ARG A 74 -9.53 -12.19 -12.99
C ARG A 74 -10.73 -12.14 -12.05
N ASP A 75 -11.66 -13.07 -12.18
CA ASP A 75 -12.87 -13.11 -11.36
C ASP A 75 -12.56 -13.38 -9.88
N TYR A 76 -11.66 -14.33 -9.62
CA TYR A 76 -11.25 -14.66 -8.26
C TYR A 76 -10.55 -13.49 -7.56
N PHE A 77 -9.53 -12.90 -8.20
CA PHE A 77 -8.74 -11.84 -7.58
C PHE A 77 -9.50 -10.52 -7.49
N ALA A 78 -10.42 -10.23 -8.41
CA ALA A 78 -11.35 -9.11 -8.26
C ALA A 78 -12.27 -9.29 -7.03
N SER A 79 -12.77 -10.51 -6.82
CA SER A 79 -13.59 -10.84 -5.65
C SER A 79 -12.79 -10.75 -4.34
N LEU A 80 -11.55 -11.25 -4.34
CA LEU A 80 -10.63 -11.14 -3.22
C LEU A 80 -10.30 -9.68 -2.89
N ALA A 81 -9.99 -8.86 -3.91
CA ALA A 81 -9.73 -7.43 -3.74
C ALA A 81 -10.93 -6.69 -3.15
N ALA A 82 -12.13 -6.93 -3.68
CA ALA A 82 -13.36 -6.33 -3.17
C ALA A 82 -13.61 -6.71 -1.70
N PHE A 83 -13.47 -8.00 -1.36
CA PHE A 83 -13.66 -8.48 0.01
C PHE A 83 -12.73 -7.75 0.99
N VAL A 84 -11.43 -7.69 0.68
CA VAL A 84 -10.43 -7.10 1.58
C VAL A 84 -10.66 -5.60 1.73
N VAL A 85 -10.87 -4.88 0.61
CA VAL A 85 -11.11 -3.43 0.61
C VAL A 85 -12.37 -3.09 1.42
N ASP A 86 -13.49 -3.80 1.20
CA ASP A 86 -14.74 -3.56 1.92
C ASP A 86 -14.59 -3.76 3.43
N ARG A 87 -13.81 -4.76 3.85
CA ARG A 87 -13.56 -5.02 5.27
C ARG A 87 -12.59 -4.02 5.89
N LEU A 88 -11.61 -3.53 5.15
CA LEU A 88 -10.77 -2.42 5.58
C LEU A 88 -11.62 -1.15 5.78
N VAL A 89 -12.55 -0.86 4.86
CA VAL A 89 -13.50 0.25 5.02
C VAL A 89 -14.37 0.07 6.26
N ALA A 90 -14.93 -1.12 6.46
CA ALA A 90 -15.73 -1.43 7.65
C ALA A 90 -14.92 -1.33 8.95
N ALA A 91 -13.61 -1.60 8.91
CA ALA A 91 -12.68 -1.45 10.03
C ALA A 91 -12.22 0.01 10.26
N GLY A 92 -12.64 0.96 9.42
CA GLY A 92 -12.36 2.39 9.57
C GLY A 92 -11.18 2.91 8.73
N PHE A 93 -10.68 2.14 7.76
CA PHE A 93 -9.65 2.56 6.82
C PHE A 93 -10.33 3.06 5.54
N PRO A 94 -10.43 4.37 5.30
CA PRO A 94 -11.15 4.89 4.14
C PRO A 94 -10.43 4.52 2.82
N PRO A 95 -11.16 4.43 1.70
CA PRO A 95 -10.53 4.27 0.38
C PRO A 95 -9.60 5.44 0.05
N CYS A 96 -8.53 5.18 -0.70
CA CYS A 96 -7.66 6.23 -1.21
C CYS A 96 -8.42 7.13 -2.20
N PRO A 97 -8.47 8.46 -2.00
CA PRO A 97 -9.11 9.40 -2.92
C PRO A 97 -8.52 9.38 -4.32
N GLY A 98 -7.24 8.99 -4.45
CA GLY A 98 -6.55 8.82 -5.73
C GLY A 98 -6.89 7.53 -6.48
N GLY A 99 -7.64 6.62 -5.85
CA GLY A 99 -8.08 5.37 -6.47
C GLY A 99 -7.01 4.28 -6.54
N TYR A 100 -5.92 4.42 -5.78
CA TYR A 100 -4.85 3.42 -5.67
C TYR A 100 -5.24 2.23 -4.80
N MET A 101 -6.22 1.49 -5.30
CA MET A 101 -6.89 0.38 -4.62
C MET A 101 -6.73 -0.90 -5.43
N ALA A 102 -6.63 -2.05 -4.78
CA ALA A 102 -6.56 -3.36 -5.41
C ALA A 102 -7.81 -3.66 -6.26
N THR A 103 -8.94 -3.02 -5.97
CA THR A 103 -10.16 -3.10 -6.82
C THR A 103 -9.97 -2.45 -8.19
N ASN A 104 -9.01 -1.54 -8.35
CA ASN A 104 -8.67 -0.87 -9.60
C ASN A 104 -7.32 -1.36 -10.16
N TRP A 105 -6.42 -1.82 -9.28
CA TRP A 105 -5.05 -2.23 -9.59
C TRP A 105 -4.86 -3.72 -9.29
N CYS A 106 -5.60 -4.56 -10.03
CA CYS A 106 -5.54 -6.01 -9.95
C CYS A 106 -5.30 -6.58 -11.35
N MET A 107 -4.06 -6.99 -11.64
CA MET A 107 -3.65 -7.40 -12.98
C MET A 107 -2.46 -8.38 -12.91
N PRO A 108 -2.17 -9.14 -13.98
CA PRO A 108 -1.10 -10.12 -13.97
C PRO A 108 0.28 -9.44 -13.98
N LEU A 109 1.30 -10.17 -13.52
CA LEU A 109 2.69 -9.69 -13.42
C LEU A 109 3.25 -9.20 -14.77
N GLY A 110 2.83 -9.78 -15.89
CA GLY A 110 3.18 -9.31 -17.22
C GLY A 110 2.69 -7.88 -17.49
N GLU A 111 1.43 -7.59 -17.18
CA GLU A 111 0.86 -6.24 -17.38
C GLU A 111 1.51 -5.20 -16.46
N TRP A 112 1.86 -5.58 -15.22
CA TRP A 112 2.65 -4.73 -14.33
C TRP A 112 4.02 -4.38 -14.89
N GLN A 113 4.72 -5.37 -15.46
CA GLN A 113 6.03 -5.14 -16.08
C GLN A 113 5.93 -4.18 -17.28
N ASP A 114 4.86 -4.29 -18.07
CA ASP A 114 4.60 -3.40 -19.20
C ASP A 114 4.31 -1.97 -18.74
N LEU A 115 3.54 -1.79 -17.66
CA LEU A 115 3.30 -0.48 -17.05
C LEU A 115 4.60 0.17 -16.57
N PHE A 116 5.41 -0.57 -15.80
CA PHE A 116 6.68 -0.08 -15.29
C PHE A 116 7.63 0.31 -16.43
N ALA A 117 7.77 -0.57 -17.44
CA ALA A 117 8.57 -0.28 -18.62
C ALA A 117 8.06 0.98 -19.36
N GLY A 118 6.75 1.14 -19.47
CA GLY A 118 6.10 2.31 -20.06
C GLY A 118 6.43 3.60 -19.32
N TRP A 119 6.33 3.60 -17.98
CA TRP A 119 6.63 4.76 -17.15
C TRP A 119 8.10 5.15 -17.21
N ILE A 120 9.01 4.16 -17.25
CA ILE A 120 10.46 4.39 -17.35
C ILE A 120 10.84 4.92 -18.73
N ALA A 121 10.27 4.37 -19.79
CA ALA A 121 10.60 4.75 -21.16
C ALA A 121 10.04 6.13 -21.56
N ARG A 122 8.88 6.51 -21.01
CA ARG A 122 8.18 7.78 -21.33
C ARG A 122 7.78 8.50 -20.04
N PRO A 123 8.72 9.25 -19.42
CA PRO A 123 8.49 9.99 -18.17
C PRO A 123 7.65 11.26 -18.39
N GLU A 124 6.43 11.10 -18.88
CA GLU A 124 5.43 12.16 -18.93
C GLU A 124 4.88 12.45 -17.51
N PRO A 125 4.26 13.61 -17.23
CA PRO A 125 3.87 13.99 -15.88
C PRO A 125 3.04 12.95 -15.12
N GLN A 126 2.08 12.28 -15.79
CA GLN A 126 1.31 11.20 -15.18
C GLN A 126 2.20 10.00 -14.85
N ALA A 127 3.06 9.57 -15.77
CA ALA A 127 3.96 8.44 -15.56
C ALA A 127 4.93 8.67 -14.40
N LEU A 128 5.40 9.90 -14.21
CA LEU A 128 6.25 10.27 -13.07
C LEU A 128 5.49 10.25 -11.74
N MET A 129 4.22 10.66 -11.74
CA MET A 129 3.35 10.55 -10.58
C MET A 129 3.08 9.09 -10.21
N GLU A 130 2.71 8.26 -11.20
CA GLU A 130 2.50 6.81 -11.00
C GLU A 130 3.77 6.12 -10.52
N ALA A 131 4.91 6.40 -11.15
CA ALA A 131 6.21 5.86 -10.72
C ALA A 131 6.54 6.26 -9.28
N GLY A 132 6.33 7.53 -8.89
CA GLY A 132 6.56 7.99 -7.53
C GLY A 132 5.67 7.32 -6.48
N ILE A 133 4.52 6.78 -6.88
CA ILE A 133 3.60 6.06 -5.98
C ILE A 133 3.95 4.58 -5.93
N PHE A 134 4.05 3.93 -7.09
CA PHE A 134 4.21 2.49 -7.21
C PHE A 134 5.64 1.99 -7.00
N PHE A 135 6.67 2.81 -7.17
CA PHE A 135 8.06 2.33 -7.08
C PHE A 135 8.49 2.04 -5.63
N ASP A 136 7.73 2.53 -4.64
CA ASP A 136 7.89 2.22 -3.22
C ASP A 136 7.05 1.01 -2.79
N PHE A 137 6.75 0.06 -3.68
CA PHE A 137 5.91 -1.08 -3.33
C PHE A 137 6.58 -2.06 -2.36
N ARG A 138 5.75 -2.74 -1.57
CA ARG A 138 6.15 -3.84 -0.69
C ARG A 138 5.06 -4.90 -0.65
N ARG A 139 5.45 -6.18 -0.68
CA ARG A 139 4.53 -7.29 -0.48
C ARG A 139 4.10 -7.40 0.98
N VAL A 140 2.80 -7.48 1.22
CA VAL A 140 2.18 -7.75 2.53
C VAL A 140 1.72 -9.20 2.62
N HIS A 141 1.13 -9.74 1.56
CA HIS A 141 0.63 -11.12 1.53
C HIS A 141 0.90 -11.79 0.18
N GLY A 142 0.85 -13.12 0.14
CA GLY A 142 1.04 -13.93 -1.05
C GLY A 142 2.48 -14.36 -1.28
N ASP A 143 2.68 -15.29 -2.21
CA ASP A 143 3.93 -15.98 -2.47
C ASP A 143 4.52 -15.70 -3.86
N LEU A 144 3.82 -14.94 -4.71
CA LEU A 144 4.33 -14.53 -6.02
C LEU A 144 5.63 -13.73 -5.85
N SER A 145 6.63 -14.08 -6.66
CA SER A 145 7.90 -13.34 -6.73
C SER A 145 7.67 -12.02 -7.47
N LEU A 146 8.10 -10.93 -6.84
CA LEU A 146 8.08 -9.58 -7.43
C LEU A 146 9.47 -9.16 -7.95
N GLU A 147 10.45 -10.07 -7.94
CA GLU A 147 11.81 -9.83 -8.43
C GLU A 147 11.84 -9.20 -9.85
N PRO A 148 10.96 -9.57 -10.80
CA PRO A 148 10.95 -8.92 -12.11
C PRO A 148 10.67 -7.41 -12.04
N LEU A 149 9.74 -6.97 -11.19
CA LEU A 149 9.44 -5.56 -10.98
C LEU A 149 10.59 -4.86 -10.23
N GLU A 150 11.12 -5.50 -9.19
CA GLU A 150 12.28 -4.98 -8.44
C GLU A 150 13.50 -4.78 -9.35
N ARG A 151 13.71 -5.67 -10.33
CA ARG A 151 14.77 -5.54 -11.32
C ARG A 151 14.54 -4.36 -12.27
N GLN A 152 13.31 -4.17 -12.76
CA GLN A 152 12.98 -3.00 -13.59
C GLN A 152 13.21 -1.68 -12.84
N LEU A 153 12.91 -1.64 -11.52
CA LEU A 153 13.24 -0.49 -10.67
C LEU A 153 14.73 -0.26 -10.55
N ALA A 154 15.52 -1.32 -10.34
CA ALA A 154 16.98 -1.22 -10.27
C ALA A 154 17.56 -0.66 -11.58
N ASP A 155 17.05 -1.12 -12.73
CA ASP A 155 17.45 -0.62 -14.04
C ASP A 155 17.01 0.84 -14.27
N ALA A 156 15.81 1.23 -13.79
CA ALA A 156 15.33 2.61 -13.83
C ALA A 156 16.24 3.56 -13.04
N HIS A 157 16.77 3.13 -11.88
CA HIS A 157 17.73 3.91 -11.11
C HIS A 157 19.07 4.11 -11.84
N ALA A 158 19.41 3.28 -12.83
CA ALA A 158 20.57 3.51 -13.68
C ALA A 158 20.26 4.48 -14.85
N ASN A 159 18.99 4.79 -15.12
CA ASN A 159 18.58 5.71 -16.18
C ASN A 159 18.59 7.17 -15.71
N GLY A 160 19.72 7.86 -15.95
CA GLY A 160 19.90 9.26 -15.52
C GLY A 160 18.88 10.25 -16.08
N ILE A 161 18.28 9.99 -17.25
CA ILE A 161 17.23 10.84 -17.82
C ILE A 161 15.94 10.68 -17.00
N PHE A 162 15.55 9.45 -16.71
CA PHE A 162 14.38 9.16 -15.88
C PHE A 162 14.51 9.77 -14.48
N LEU A 163 15.69 9.64 -13.85
CA LEU A 163 15.97 10.27 -12.55
C LEU A 163 15.89 11.80 -12.60
N ALA A 164 16.38 12.43 -13.67
CA ALA A 164 16.28 13.87 -13.83
C ALA A 164 14.82 14.34 -13.92
N TYR A 165 13.97 13.60 -14.64
CA TYR A 165 12.53 13.87 -14.70
C TYR A 165 11.83 13.63 -13.36
N MET A 166 12.16 12.55 -12.65
CA MET A 166 11.63 12.30 -11.29
C MET A 166 12.02 13.43 -10.32
N ALA A 167 13.27 13.89 -10.35
CA ALA A 167 13.73 15.01 -9.53
C ALA A 167 13.03 16.33 -9.89
N GLN A 168 12.82 16.59 -11.18
CA GLN A 168 12.09 17.77 -11.65
C GLN A 168 10.61 17.70 -11.23
N ALA A 169 9.98 16.54 -11.35
CA ALA A 169 8.62 16.30 -10.91
C ALA A 169 8.49 16.51 -9.40
N ALA A 170 9.40 15.99 -8.57
CA ALA A 170 9.39 16.22 -7.12
C ALA A 170 9.51 17.71 -6.73
N ASN A 171 10.18 18.52 -7.55
CA ASN A 171 10.28 19.97 -7.33
C ASN A 171 9.07 20.77 -7.84
N THR A 172 8.27 20.18 -8.73
CA THR A 172 7.09 20.82 -9.36
C THR A 172 5.79 20.40 -8.69
N PHE A 173 5.65 19.10 -8.46
CA PHE A 173 4.69 18.48 -7.55
C PHE A 173 5.30 18.51 -6.16
N ALA A 174 5.30 19.68 -5.51
CA ALA A 174 5.19 19.64 -4.07
C ALA A 174 3.90 18.85 -3.80
N PRO A 175 3.95 17.67 -3.13
CA PRO A 175 2.72 16.99 -2.75
C PRO A 175 1.87 18.04 -2.05
N PRO A 176 0.54 18.08 -2.25
CA PRO A 176 -0.28 19.03 -1.52
C PRO A 176 0.03 18.78 -0.04
N LEU A 177 0.79 19.70 0.55
CA LEU A 177 1.13 19.77 1.97
C LEU A 177 -0.15 19.96 2.82
N GLY A 178 -1.33 19.73 2.25
CA GLY A 178 -2.63 19.71 2.89
C GLY A 178 -3.03 18.35 3.47
N PHE A 179 -2.53 17.21 2.96
CA PHE A 179 -2.84 15.89 3.54
C PHE A 179 -1.80 15.44 4.60
N PHE A 180 -0.54 15.81 4.44
CA PHE A 180 0.56 15.38 5.33
C PHE A 180 0.81 16.29 6.54
N ASN A 181 0.08 17.40 6.71
CA ASN A 181 0.48 18.46 7.64
C ASN A 181 -0.45 18.64 8.86
N ARG A 182 -1.18 17.59 9.27
CA ARG A 182 -1.88 17.57 10.56
C ARG A 182 -1.26 16.59 11.55
N ILE A 183 0.07 16.64 11.68
CA ILE A 183 0.71 16.44 12.98
C ILE A 183 1.18 17.80 13.49
N ARG A 184 0.25 18.72 13.72
CA ARG A 184 0.46 19.76 14.73
C ARG A 184 0.10 19.16 16.08
N SER A 185 1.08 18.49 16.69
CA SER A 185 1.16 18.49 18.15
C SER A 185 1.72 19.85 18.53
N GLU A 186 1.10 20.54 19.49
CA GLU A 186 1.57 21.85 19.95
C GLU A 186 3.03 21.79 20.47
N ASP A 187 3.57 20.59 20.80
CA ASP A 187 4.91 20.42 21.39
C ASP A 187 5.71 19.18 20.92
N GLY A 188 5.38 18.56 19.77
CA GLY A 188 6.16 17.41 19.23
C GLY A 188 5.91 16.04 19.88
N PHE A 189 4.83 15.89 20.66
CA PHE A 189 4.41 14.60 21.25
C PHE A 189 3.10 14.07 20.63
N VAL A 190 3.03 12.77 20.33
CA VAL A 190 1.82 12.09 19.82
C VAL A 190 0.99 11.57 21.00
N ASP A 191 -0.32 11.84 21.00
CA ASP A 191 -1.27 11.28 21.98
C ASP A 191 -1.53 9.80 21.69
N LEU A 192 -0.83 8.94 22.42
CA LEU A 192 -0.89 7.47 22.34
C LEU A 192 -2.30 6.88 22.54
N LYS A 193 -3.23 7.58 23.22
CA LYS A 193 -4.57 7.04 23.48
C LYS A 193 -5.45 7.14 22.25
N LYS A 194 -5.53 8.34 21.66
CA LYS A 194 -6.35 8.60 20.47
C LYS A 194 -5.65 8.12 19.20
N GLY A 195 -4.33 8.24 19.18
CA GLY A 195 -3.47 7.83 18.09
C GLY A 195 -2.52 6.72 18.52
N GLY A 196 -3.02 5.53 18.86
CA GLY A 196 -2.15 4.38 19.11
C GLY A 196 -2.95 3.20 19.59
N ILE A 197 -3.60 3.41 20.72
CA ILE A 197 -4.34 2.35 21.39
C ILE A 197 -5.74 2.20 20.76
N ALA A 198 -6.41 3.29 20.41
CA ALA A 198 -7.77 3.22 19.87
C ALA A 198 -7.88 2.43 18.54
N PRO A 199 -7.01 2.63 17.53
CA PRO A 199 -7.03 1.82 16.32
C PRO A 199 -6.71 0.35 16.60
N VAL A 200 -5.70 0.06 17.44
CA VAL A 200 -5.33 -1.31 17.83
C VAL A 200 -6.50 -2.04 18.48
N VAL A 201 -7.20 -1.39 19.42
CA VAL A 201 -8.37 -1.97 20.08
C VAL A 201 -9.53 -2.13 19.09
N GLY A 202 -9.70 -1.20 18.14
CA GLY A 202 -10.68 -1.32 17.05
C GLY A 202 -10.42 -2.55 16.18
N LEU A 203 -9.17 -2.73 15.74
CA LEU A 203 -8.74 -3.89 14.96
C LEU A 203 -8.91 -5.21 15.71
N ALA A 204 -8.46 -5.26 16.96
CA ALA A 204 -8.60 -6.45 17.79
C ALA A 204 -10.08 -6.86 17.97
N ARG A 205 -10.99 -5.87 18.05
CA ARG A 205 -12.43 -6.14 18.10
C ARG A 205 -12.98 -6.61 16.77
N ALA A 206 -12.59 -5.99 15.65
CA ALA A 206 -13.02 -6.41 14.33
C ALA A 206 -12.57 -7.85 14.01
N LEU A 207 -11.30 -8.17 14.29
CA LEU A 207 -10.75 -9.52 14.16
C LEU A 207 -11.40 -10.54 15.09
N ALA A 208 -11.97 -10.12 16.21
CA ALA A 208 -12.69 -10.99 17.13
C ALA A 208 -14.18 -11.18 16.74
N LEU A 209 -14.70 -10.37 15.81
CA LEU A 209 -16.09 -10.40 15.35
C LEU A 209 -16.25 -10.97 13.93
N ALA A 210 -15.14 -11.13 13.19
CA ALA A 210 -15.06 -11.81 11.91
C ALA A 210 -14.71 -13.29 12.14
#